data_AF-A0A371K2S1-F1
#
_entry.id   AF-A0A371K2S1-F1
#
_cell.length_a   1.000
_cell.length_b   1.000
_cell.length_c   1.000
_cell.angle_alpha   90.00
_cell.angle_beta   90.00
_cell.angle_gamma   90.00
#
_symmetry.space_group_name_H-M   'P 1'
#
loop_
_entity.id
_entity.type
_entity.pdbx_description
1 polymer ?
#
loop_
_entity_poly.entity_id
_entity_poly.type
_entity_poly.pdbx_seq_one_letter_code
_entity_poly.pdbx_strand_id
1 'polypeptide(L)'
;MRLCVLPLAALVALSACQQQAAVPVSAAAPEETVAAPPPALPSPDPNAAPVERAAPPVIKPVALGDFVPGTPVANTATGRLSIEDSKLQGANGASFGTERVALVKGGDEYSAGATYAASMQIDASQPVELRHVVEQTPPTANPADAFCGGAPTGYIALAKVGEGDQEMVKVLALQGDDLPAPGAKGVSVCAAASYLVASR
;
A
#
# COMPACT_ATOMS: atom_id res chain seq x y z
N MET A 1 45.05 25.94 -21.05
CA MET A 1 45.15 24.50 -20.74
C MET A 1 44.00 23.82 -21.47
N ARG A 2 44.31 23.04 -22.51
CA ARG A 2 43.35 22.38 -23.42
C ARG A 2 42.84 21.09 -22.77
N LEU A 3 41.52 20.91 -22.69
CA LEU A 3 40.88 19.59 -22.58
C LEU A 3 39.82 19.54 -23.69
N CYS A 4 40.18 18.98 -24.85
CA CYS A 4 39.89 17.61 -25.28
C CYS A 4 38.39 17.30 -25.39
N VAL A 5 37.89 17.62 -26.59
CA VAL A 5 36.65 17.15 -27.21
C VAL A 5 36.80 15.67 -27.57
N LEU A 6 35.82 14.84 -27.25
CA LEU A 6 35.64 13.50 -27.83
C LEU A 6 34.14 13.25 -28.08
N PRO A 7 33.70 13.13 -29.34
CA PRO A 7 32.33 12.78 -29.70
C PRO A 7 32.20 11.26 -29.77
N LEU A 8 31.17 10.70 -29.09
CA LEU A 8 30.86 9.28 -29.19
C LEU A 8 29.97 9.05 -30.44
N ALA A 9 30.55 8.33 -31.39
CA ALA A 9 29.98 8.05 -32.71
C ALA A 9 28.78 7.10 -32.65
N ALA A 10 27.69 7.48 -33.33
CA ALA A 10 26.55 6.62 -33.62
C ALA A 10 26.89 5.67 -34.78
N LEU A 11 26.81 4.37 -34.54
CA LEU A 11 26.92 3.32 -35.56
C LEU A 11 25.51 2.78 -35.84
N VAL A 12 24.95 3.16 -36.99
CA VAL A 12 23.74 2.55 -37.57
C VAL A 12 24.21 1.69 -38.74
N ALA A 13 24.19 0.37 -38.56
CA ALA A 13 24.55 -0.60 -39.61
C ALA A 13 23.31 -0.97 -40.44
N LEU A 14 23.47 -0.96 -41.76
CA LEU A 14 22.50 -1.39 -42.77
C LEU A 14 22.58 -2.91 -43.07
N SER A 15 21.41 -3.46 -43.45
CA SER A 15 21.15 -4.56 -44.38
C SER A 15 21.60 -6.00 -44.07
N ALA A 16 20.65 -6.94 -44.09
CA ALA A 16 20.71 -8.13 -44.96
C ALA A 16 19.34 -8.83 -45.04
N CYS A 17 18.86 -9.02 -46.27
CA CYS A 17 17.73 -9.84 -46.65
C CYS A 17 17.97 -11.32 -46.28
N GLN A 18 16.96 -12.00 -45.76
CA GLN A 18 16.80 -13.43 -46.03
C GLN A 18 15.42 -13.67 -46.65
N GLN A 19 15.49 -14.21 -47.87
CA GLN A 19 14.37 -14.62 -48.70
C GLN A 19 13.71 -15.85 -48.06
N GLN A 20 12.55 -15.64 -47.44
CA GLN A 20 11.66 -16.72 -47.08
C GLN A 20 11.03 -17.27 -48.37
N ALA A 21 11.28 -18.53 -48.67
CA ALA A 21 10.72 -19.24 -49.82
C ALA A 21 9.19 -19.13 -49.83
N ALA A 22 8.64 -18.72 -50.97
CA ALA A 22 7.21 -18.72 -51.22
C ALA A 22 6.73 -20.18 -51.37
N VAL A 23 6.06 -20.67 -50.33
CA VAL A 23 5.30 -21.92 -50.34
C VAL A 23 4.05 -21.70 -51.20
N PRO A 24 3.70 -22.61 -52.13
CA PRO A 24 2.50 -22.45 -52.95
C PRO A 24 1.28 -22.38 -52.03
N VAL A 25 0.56 -21.26 -52.10
CA VAL A 25 -0.72 -21.06 -51.41
C VAL A 25 -1.73 -22.01 -52.05
N SER A 26 -2.01 -23.12 -51.35
CA SER A 26 -3.16 -23.97 -51.64
C SER A 26 -4.42 -23.13 -51.47
N ALA A 27 -5.12 -22.87 -52.57
CA ALA A 27 -6.41 -22.18 -52.61
C ALA A 27 -7.55 -23.12 -52.20
N ALA A 28 -7.42 -23.71 -51.01
CA ALA A 28 -8.55 -24.32 -50.31
C ALA A 28 -8.93 -23.36 -49.19
N ALA A 29 -10.15 -22.82 -49.24
CA ALA A 29 -10.71 -22.09 -48.13
C ALA A 29 -10.57 -22.93 -46.85
N PRO A 30 -10.15 -22.35 -45.72
CA PRO A 30 -10.23 -23.05 -44.44
C PRO A 30 -11.69 -23.48 -44.27
N GLU A 31 -11.94 -24.78 -44.18
CA GLU A 31 -13.22 -25.25 -43.67
C GLU A 31 -13.37 -24.60 -42.29
N GLU A 32 -14.40 -23.77 -42.14
CA GLU A 32 -14.76 -23.16 -40.87
C GLU A 32 -14.92 -24.31 -39.87
N THR A 33 -13.89 -24.54 -39.05
CA THR A 33 -13.98 -25.48 -37.95
C THR A 33 -14.77 -24.76 -36.88
N VAL A 34 -16.10 -24.80 -37.02
CA VAL A 34 -17.02 -24.31 -36.00
C VAL A 34 -16.82 -25.23 -34.80
N ALA A 35 -16.14 -24.72 -33.77
CA ALA A 35 -16.05 -25.40 -32.50
C ALA A 35 -17.48 -25.74 -32.03
N ALA A 36 -17.69 -27.00 -31.62
CA ALA A 36 -18.96 -27.40 -31.06
C ALA A 36 -19.34 -26.42 -29.92
N PRO A 37 -20.60 -25.97 -29.87
CA PRO A 37 -21.02 -25.04 -28.83
C PRO A 37 -20.72 -25.65 -27.46
N PRO A 38 -20.23 -24.85 -26.49
CA PRO A 38 -20.00 -25.33 -25.15
C PRO A 38 -21.27 -25.97 -24.60
N PRO A 39 -21.17 -27.08 -23.86
CA PRO A 39 -22.34 -27.71 -23.26
C PRO A 39 -23.11 -26.68 -22.44
N ALA A 40 -24.44 -26.73 -22.55
CA ALA A 40 -25.30 -25.82 -21.81
C ALA A 40 -24.97 -25.88 -20.32
N LEU A 41 -24.77 -24.72 -19.69
CA LEU A 41 -24.62 -24.65 -18.25
C LEU A 41 -25.87 -25.28 -17.61
N PRO A 42 -25.71 -26.14 -16.58
CA PRO A 42 -26.85 -26.68 -15.86
C PRO A 42 -27.73 -25.52 -15.38
N SER A 43 -29.03 -25.61 -15.64
CA SER A 43 -29.96 -24.60 -15.13
C SER A 43 -29.92 -24.63 -13.59
N PRO A 44 -29.84 -23.47 -12.92
CA PRO A 44 -29.92 -23.41 -11.47
C PRO A 44 -31.19 -24.12 -10.99
N ASP A 45 -31.06 -25.08 -10.08
CA ASP A 45 -32.21 -25.79 -9.52
C ASP A 45 -33.08 -24.80 -8.72
N PRO A 46 -34.34 -24.56 -9.11
CA PRO A 46 -35.22 -23.63 -8.42
C PRO A 46 -35.60 -24.10 -7.00
N ASN A 47 -35.35 -25.37 -6.67
CA ASN A 47 -35.58 -25.96 -5.35
C ASN A 47 -34.28 -26.08 -4.52
N ALA A 48 -33.14 -25.65 -5.05
CA ALA A 48 -31.90 -25.64 -4.28
C ALA A 48 -32.07 -24.72 -3.07
N ALA A 49 -31.85 -25.28 -1.88
CA ALA A 49 -31.80 -24.48 -0.66
C ALA A 49 -30.69 -23.41 -0.80
N PRO A 50 -30.94 -22.16 -0.40
CA PRO A 50 -29.89 -21.13 -0.39
C PRO A 50 -28.68 -21.61 0.40
N VAL A 51 -27.53 -21.70 -0.26
CA VAL A 51 -26.26 -21.99 0.41
C VAL A 51 -25.76 -20.72 1.07
N GLU A 52 -25.64 -20.74 2.40
CA GLU A 52 -25.05 -19.62 3.14
C GLU A 52 -23.55 -19.57 2.86
N ARG A 53 -23.12 -18.56 2.10
CA ARG A 53 -21.71 -18.29 1.86
C ARG A 53 -21.11 -17.72 3.15
N ALA A 54 -20.05 -18.35 3.65
CA ALA A 54 -19.27 -17.80 4.76
C ALA A 54 -18.87 -16.35 4.44
N ALA A 55 -19.17 -15.44 5.35
CA ALA A 55 -18.79 -14.04 5.20
C ALA A 55 -17.25 -13.92 5.06
N PRO A 56 -16.74 -13.03 4.20
CA PRO A 56 -15.32 -12.76 4.13
C PRO A 56 -14.77 -12.38 5.51
N PRO A 57 -13.55 -12.81 5.86
CA PRO A 57 -12.93 -12.44 7.13
C PRO A 57 -12.76 -10.92 7.22
N VAL A 58 -13.27 -10.32 8.30
CA VAL A 58 -13.12 -8.88 8.57
C VAL A 58 -11.90 -8.68 9.46
N ILE A 59 -10.92 -7.91 8.98
CA ILE A 59 -9.75 -7.50 9.75
C ILE A 59 -10.24 -6.56 10.85
N LYS A 60 -9.95 -6.82 12.13
CA LYS A 60 -10.36 -5.92 13.23
C LYS A 60 -9.42 -4.71 13.33
N PRO A 61 -9.92 -3.51 13.62
CA PRO A 61 -9.07 -2.34 13.82
C PRO A 61 -8.35 -2.43 15.17
N VAL A 62 -7.10 -1.99 15.22
CA VAL A 62 -6.26 -1.90 16.42
C VAL A 62 -6.57 -0.64 17.22
N ALA A 63 -6.91 0.46 16.53
CA ALA A 63 -7.27 1.72 17.16
C ALA A 63 -8.35 2.46 16.37
N LEU A 64 -9.35 2.97 17.10
CA LEU A 64 -10.37 3.90 16.60
C LEU A 64 -10.63 4.96 17.67
N GLY A 65 -11.03 6.16 17.24
CA GLY A 65 -11.39 7.27 18.12
C GLY A 65 -10.47 8.48 18.00
N ASP A 66 -10.50 9.33 19.02
CA ASP A 66 -9.77 10.60 19.05
C ASP A 66 -8.52 10.53 19.92
N PHE A 67 -7.42 11.07 19.40
CA PHE A 67 -6.12 11.04 20.02
C PHE A 67 -5.45 12.42 19.99
N VAL A 68 -4.67 12.71 21.04
CA VAL A 68 -3.89 13.95 21.15
C VAL A 68 -2.43 13.67 20.78
N PRO A 69 -1.72 14.62 20.14
CA PRO A 69 -0.35 14.39 19.71
C PRO A 69 0.57 14.20 20.93
N GLY A 70 1.35 13.12 20.92
CA GLY A 70 2.37 12.82 21.94
C GLY A 70 3.79 13.11 21.49
N THR A 71 4.01 13.40 20.20
CA THR A 71 5.33 13.77 19.65
C THR A 71 5.26 15.06 18.81
N PRO A 72 6.40 15.75 18.59
CA PRO A 72 6.45 16.91 17.70
C PRO A 72 5.97 16.58 16.28
N VAL A 73 6.36 15.42 15.74
CA VAL A 73 5.92 14.94 14.42
C VAL A 73 4.40 14.77 14.37
N ALA A 74 3.80 14.19 15.41
CA ALA A 74 2.34 14.06 15.50
C ALA A 74 1.65 15.44 15.46
N ASN A 75 2.19 16.39 16.23
CA ASN A 75 1.65 17.73 16.34
C ASN A 75 1.69 18.51 15.01
N THR A 76 2.80 18.44 14.27
CA THR A 76 2.92 19.14 12.98
C THR A 76 2.18 18.42 11.86
N ALA A 77 2.26 17.10 11.79
CA ALA A 77 1.70 16.33 10.68
C ALA A 77 0.17 16.27 10.70
N THR A 78 -0.45 16.14 11.87
CA THR A 78 -1.93 16.05 11.95
C THR A 78 -2.54 16.89 13.08
N GLY A 79 -1.76 17.19 14.13
CA GLY A 79 -2.29 17.76 15.36
C GLY A 79 -3.06 16.71 16.16
N ARG A 80 -4.28 17.04 16.60
CA ARG A 80 -5.21 16.01 17.10
C ARG A 80 -5.61 15.10 15.94
N LEU A 81 -5.67 13.80 16.20
CA LEU A 81 -5.94 12.79 15.19
C LEU A 81 -7.21 12.01 15.54
N SER A 82 -8.16 11.98 14.62
CA SER A 82 -9.27 11.02 14.63
C SER A 82 -8.93 9.84 13.72
N ILE A 83 -9.08 8.63 14.24
CA ILE A 83 -8.90 7.38 13.49
C ILE A 83 -10.27 6.72 13.34
N GLU A 84 -10.75 6.68 12.10
CA GLU A 84 -11.99 6.00 11.68
C GLU A 84 -11.64 4.71 10.91
N ASP A 85 -12.66 3.93 10.51
CA ASP A 85 -12.44 2.67 9.79
C ASP A 85 -11.71 2.85 8.44
N SER A 86 -12.04 3.90 7.70
CA SER A 86 -11.53 4.16 6.34
C SER A 86 -10.78 5.48 6.20
N LYS A 87 -10.47 6.16 7.31
CA LYS A 87 -9.88 7.50 7.25
C LYS A 87 -9.12 7.84 8.54
N LEU A 88 -8.02 8.57 8.38
CA LEU A 88 -7.34 9.29 9.45
C LEU A 88 -7.51 10.78 9.20
N GLN A 89 -8.01 11.52 10.19
CA GLN A 89 -8.30 12.96 10.07
C GLN A 89 -7.53 13.75 11.13
N GLY A 90 -6.64 14.63 10.67
CA GLY A 90 -5.96 15.62 11.48
C GLY A 90 -6.80 16.88 11.70
N ALA A 91 -6.70 17.48 12.88
CA ALA A 91 -7.32 18.76 13.21
C ALA A 91 -6.69 19.95 12.46
N ASN A 92 -5.48 19.78 11.92
CA ASN A 92 -4.80 20.77 11.07
C ASN A 92 -5.25 20.72 9.58
N GLY A 93 -6.28 19.93 9.27
CA GLY A 93 -6.80 19.74 7.92
C GLY A 93 -6.19 18.58 7.14
N ALA A 94 -5.12 17.94 7.64
CA ALA A 94 -4.56 16.76 7.00
C ALA A 94 -5.57 15.60 7.02
N SER A 95 -5.67 14.84 5.93
CA SER A 95 -6.51 13.65 5.86
C SER A 95 -5.84 12.55 5.06
N PHE A 96 -6.11 11.31 5.45
CA PHE A 96 -5.67 10.11 4.73
C PHE A 96 -6.87 9.18 4.60
N GLY A 97 -7.41 9.03 3.39
CA GLY A 97 -8.35 7.97 3.07
C GLY A 97 -7.59 6.65 3.02
N THR A 98 -8.08 5.64 3.73
CA THR A 98 -7.33 4.39 3.93
C THR A 98 -8.17 3.13 3.80
N GLU A 99 -7.52 2.06 3.37
CA GLU A 99 -8.08 0.70 3.35
C GLU A 99 -7.23 -0.23 4.23
N ARG A 100 -7.87 -1.02 5.09
CA ARG A 100 -7.15 -2.03 5.89
C ARG A 100 -6.72 -3.19 5.02
N VAL A 101 -5.42 -3.47 4.99
CA VAL A 101 -4.85 -4.52 4.15
C VAL A 101 -4.40 -5.74 4.95
N ALA A 102 -3.91 -5.54 6.18
CA ALA A 102 -3.41 -6.64 7.00
C ALA A 102 -3.42 -6.31 8.50
N LEU A 103 -3.41 -7.37 9.31
CA LEU A 103 -3.02 -7.32 10.72
C LEU A 103 -1.76 -8.17 10.88
N VAL A 104 -0.64 -7.51 11.10
CA VAL A 104 0.69 -8.12 11.23
C VAL A 104 1.17 -8.00 12.69
N LYS A 105 2.37 -8.51 12.99
CA LYS A 105 3.02 -8.38 14.29
C LYS A 105 4.18 -7.40 14.23
N GLY A 106 4.53 -6.83 15.38
CA GLY A 106 5.70 -5.97 15.52
C GLY A 106 6.98 -6.61 14.98
N GLY A 107 7.19 -7.90 15.23
CA GLY A 107 8.38 -8.63 14.78
C GLY A 107 8.46 -8.86 13.26
N ASP A 108 7.40 -8.61 12.52
CA ASP A 108 7.37 -8.81 11.07
C ASP A 108 8.15 -7.69 10.36
N GLU A 109 8.80 -8.03 9.24
CA GLU A 109 9.50 -7.05 8.41
C GLU A 109 8.55 -6.35 7.43
N TYR A 110 8.70 -5.04 7.28
CA TYR A 110 7.99 -4.25 6.27
C TYR A 110 8.84 -3.95 5.03
N SER A 111 10.16 -4.09 5.18
CA SER A 111 11.16 -4.11 4.11
C SER A 111 12.37 -4.92 4.59
N ALA A 112 13.26 -5.31 3.69
CA ALA A 112 14.36 -6.23 4.00
C ALA A 112 15.18 -5.79 5.22
N GLY A 113 15.12 -6.58 6.29
CA GLY A 113 15.85 -6.36 7.55
C GLY A 113 15.27 -5.26 8.45
N ALA A 114 14.10 -4.70 8.14
CA ALA A 114 13.46 -3.63 8.91
C ALA A 114 12.10 -4.06 9.46
N THR A 115 11.95 -4.04 10.78
CA THR A 115 10.74 -4.51 11.48
C THR A 115 9.89 -3.36 12.03
N TYR A 116 8.59 -3.62 12.16
CA TYR A 116 7.67 -2.67 12.78
C TYR A 116 8.04 -2.40 14.25
N ALA A 117 8.44 -3.42 14.99
CA ALA A 117 8.84 -3.33 16.40
C ALA A 117 9.99 -2.35 16.61
N ALA A 118 11.04 -2.45 15.81
CA ALA A 118 12.18 -1.56 15.89
C ALA A 118 11.81 -0.11 15.52
N SER A 119 10.99 0.07 14.49
CA SER A 119 10.66 1.40 13.97
C SER A 119 9.61 2.14 14.79
N MET A 120 8.67 1.41 15.39
CA MET A 120 7.59 1.96 16.21
C MET A 120 7.93 1.96 17.70
N GLN A 121 9.03 1.33 18.10
CA GLN A 121 9.43 1.11 19.50
C GLN A 121 8.35 0.37 20.28
N ILE A 122 7.94 -0.78 19.76
CA ILE A 122 6.90 -1.66 20.35
C ILE A 122 7.43 -3.09 20.49
N ASP A 123 6.76 -3.91 21.29
CA ASP A 123 7.09 -5.33 21.41
C ASP A 123 6.89 -6.09 20.10
N ALA A 124 7.70 -7.11 19.87
CA ALA A 124 7.61 -7.94 18.66
C ALA A 124 6.27 -8.70 18.54
N SER A 125 5.59 -8.98 19.65
CA SER A 125 4.26 -9.62 19.65
C SER A 125 3.11 -8.65 19.44
N GLN A 126 3.35 -7.34 19.49
CA GLN A 126 2.32 -6.32 19.41
C GLN A 126 1.59 -6.40 18.05
N PRO A 127 0.25 -6.47 18.03
CA PRO A 127 -0.50 -6.35 16.78
C PRO A 127 -0.28 -4.99 16.12
N VAL A 128 -0.03 -5.01 14.82
CA VAL A 128 0.14 -3.84 13.96
C VAL A 128 -0.87 -3.91 12.83
N GLU A 129 -1.76 -2.93 12.78
CA GLU A 129 -2.71 -2.79 11.69
C GLU A 129 -2.05 -2.04 10.54
N LEU A 130 -2.04 -2.65 9.35
CA LEU A 130 -1.52 -2.02 8.15
C LEU A 130 -2.67 -1.50 7.30
N ARG A 131 -2.57 -0.22 6.91
CA ARG A 131 -3.53 0.45 6.04
C ARG A 131 -2.84 0.98 4.79
N HIS A 132 -3.42 0.73 3.62
CA HIS A 132 -3.04 1.38 2.38
C HIS A 132 -3.71 2.75 2.29
N VAL A 133 -2.97 3.78 1.92
CA VAL A 133 -3.49 5.14 1.73
C VAL A 133 -3.94 5.29 0.28
N VAL A 134 -5.23 5.52 0.08
CA VAL A 134 -5.84 5.67 -1.25
C VAL A 134 -6.04 7.13 -1.64
N GLU A 135 -6.17 8.01 -0.63
CA GLU A 135 -6.33 9.45 -0.82
C GLU A 135 -5.56 10.19 0.26
N GLN A 136 -4.94 11.32 -0.08
CA GLN A 136 -4.21 12.15 0.87
C GLN A 136 -4.51 13.63 0.65
N THR A 137 -4.83 14.33 1.74
CA THR A 137 -4.81 15.80 1.81
C THR A 137 -3.75 16.21 2.83
N PRO A 138 -2.75 17.03 2.46
CA PRO A 138 -1.72 17.48 3.41
C PRO A 138 -2.28 18.55 4.37
N PRO A 139 -1.56 18.91 5.44
CA PRO A 139 -1.95 20.00 6.36
C PRO A 139 -2.22 21.32 5.63
N THR A 140 -3.25 22.06 6.07
CA THR A 140 -3.68 23.30 5.38
C THR A 140 -2.65 24.42 5.47
N ALA A 141 -2.05 24.61 6.65
CA ALA A 141 -1.14 25.73 6.88
C ALA A 141 0.25 25.51 6.26
N ASN A 142 0.77 24.29 6.36
CA ASN A 142 2.08 23.92 5.83
C ASN A 142 2.07 22.49 5.26
N PRO A 143 1.86 22.33 3.95
CA PRO A 143 1.77 21.02 3.33
C PRO A 143 3.04 20.15 3.48
N ALA A 144 4.21 20.79 3.66
CA ALA A 144 5.48 20.08 3.83
C ALA A 144 5.58 19.35 5.18
N ASP A 145 4.68 19.64 6.13
CA ASP A 145 4.64 18.96 7.44
C ASP A 145 3.90 17.62 7.40
N ALA A 146 3.34 17.21 6.25
CA ALA A 146 2.74 15.89 6.09
C ALA A 146 3.74 14.76 6.45
N PHE A 147 3.26 13.56 6.77
CA PHE A 147 4.13 12.47 7.23
C PHE A 147 5.31 12.16 6.30
N CYS A 148 5.07 12.11 4.98
CA CYS A 148 6.11 11.95 3.96
C CYS A 148 6.54 13.26 3.30
N GLY A 149 6.24 14.41 3.93
CA GLY A 149 6.50 15.74 3.41
C GLY A 149 5.85 15.96 2.05
N GLY A 150 6.67 16.22 1.03
CA GLY A 150 6.22 16.40 -0.34
C GLY A 150 5.92 15.10 -1.11
N ALA A 151 6.28 13.94 -0.56
CA ALA A 151 6.01 12.64 -1.18
C ALA A 151 4.66 12.07 -0.69
N PRO A 152 3.96 11.26 -1.51
CA PRO A 152 2.78 10.53 -1.07
C PRO A 152 3.11 9.53 0.05
N THR A 153 2.24 9.46 1.05
CA THR A 153 2.24 8.35 2.01
C THR A 153 1.56 7.17 1.32
N GLY A 154 2.24 6.03 1.19
CA GLY A 154 1.66 4.83 0.59
C GLY A 154 0.94 3.96 1.62
N TYR A 155 1.54 3.79 2.81
CA TYR A 155 0.97 2.97 3.87
C TYR A 155 1.10 3.62 5.24
N ILE A 156 0.15 3.33 6.11
CA ILE A 156 0.16 3.71 7.52
C ILE A 156 0.03 2.44 8.36
N ALA A 157 1.00 2.21 9.23
CA ALA A 157 0.96 1.16 10.24
C ALA A 157 0.59 1.75 11.59
N LEU A 158 -0.37 1.11 12.27
CA LEU A 158 -0.93 1.53 13.56
C LEU A 158 -0.73 0.45 14.61
N ALA A 159 -0.23 0.82 15.79
CA ALA A 159 -0.15 -0.07 16.94
C ALA A 159 -0.66 0.64 18.20
N LYS A 160 -1.59 0.02 18.92
CA LYS A 160 -2.06 0.51 20.22
C LYS A 160 -1.23 -0.16 21.32
N VAL A 161 -0.51 0.62 22.10
CA VAL A 161 0.37 0.14 23.19
C VAL A 161 0.03 0.83 24.50
N GLY A 162 0.33 0.16 25.61
CA GLY A 162 0.35 0.78 26.93
C GLY A 162 1.78 1.16 27.29
N GLU A 163 2.03 2.43 27.59
CA GLU A 163 3.30 2.90 28.15
C GLU A 163 3.03 3.47 29.56
N GLY A 164 3.45 2.73 30.59
CA GLY A 164 3.12 3.05 31.98
C GLY A 164 1.60 3.02 32.19
N ASP A 165 1.04 4.12 32.70
CA ASP A 165 -0.40 4.27 32.96
C ASP A 165 -1.17 4.87 31.76
N GLN A 166 -0.49 5.08 30.62
CA GLN A 166 -1.10 5.72 29.45
C GLN A 166 -1.26 4.73 28.29
N GLU A 167 -2.44 4.73 27.68
CA GLU A 167 -2.63 4.12 26.38
C GLU A 167 -2.25 5.11 25.27
N MET A 168 -1.54 4.61 24.26
CA MET A 168 -1.13 5.40 23.11
C MET A 168 -1.23 4.60 21.81
N VAL A 169 -1.30 5.33 20.70
CA VAL A 169 -1.24 4.79 19.36
C VAL A 169 0.06 5.26 18.72
N LYS A 170 0.91 4.30 18.36
CA LYS A 170 2.09 4.51 17.52
C LYS A 170 1.63 4.46 16.06
N VAL A 171 2.10 5.43 15.28
CA VAL A 171 1.81 5.57 13.85
C VAL A 171 3.14 5.57 13.11
N LEU A 172 3.27 4.69 12.12
CA LEU A 172 4.41 4.64 11.21
C LEU A 172 3.91 4.89 9.79
N ALA A 173 4.36 5.97 9.18
CA ALA A 173 4.05 6.30 7.80
C ALA A 173 5.17 5.80 6.89
N LEU A 174 4.78 5.09 5.83
CA LEU A 174 5.66 4.47 4.85
C LEU A 174 5.40 5.09 3.48
N GLN A 175 6.46 5.44 2.74
CA GLN A 175 6.36 5.73 1.31
C GLN A 175 6.57 4.45 0.50
N GLY A 176 6.09 4.49 -0.75
CA GLY A 176 6.21 3.40 -1.72
C GLY A 176 4.86 2.75 -2.04
N ASP A 177 4.78 2.19 -3.23
CA ASP A 177 3.58 1.51 -3.74
C ASP A 177 3.62 -0.01 -3.56
N ASP A 178 4.78 -0.55 -3.18
CA ASP A 178 4.97 -1.97 -2.87
C ASP A 178 4.24 -2.31 -1.55
N LEU A 179 3.56 -3.46 -1.52
CA LEU A 179 2.98 -3.98 -0.27
C LEU A 179 4.09 -4.22 0.78
N PRO A 180 4.02 -3.59 1.97
CA PRO A 180 5.00 -3.77 3.04
C PRO A 180 5.17 -5.23 3.47
N ALA A 181 6.37 -5.76 3.27
CA ALA A 181 6.73 -7.16 3.49
C ALA A 181 8.27 -7.33 3.50
N PRO A 182 8.82 -8.45 4.01
CA PRO A 182 10.27 -8.68 4.08
C PRO A 182 11.02 -8.54 2.73
N GLY A 183 10.35 -8.81 1.61
CA GLY A 183 10.92 -8.73 0.27
C GLY A 183 10.71 -7.40 -0.46
N ALA A 184 10.00 -6.44 0.15
CA ALA A 184 9.66 -5.18 -0.49
C ALA A 184 10.91 -4.31 -0.71
N LYS A 185 11.04 -3.72 -1.91
CA LYS A 185 12.21 -2.90 -2.29
C LYS A 185 11.88 -1.42 -2.38
N GLY A 186 10.61 -1.07 -2.58
CA GLY A 186 10.13 0.31 -2.67
C GLY A 186 9.61 0.91 -1.38
N VAL A 187 9.64 0.20 -0.25
CA VAL A 187 9.04 0.66 1.02
C VAL A 187 10.09 1.24 1.95
N SER A 188 9.84 2.45 2.44
CA SER A 188 10.71 3.11 3.43
C SER A 188 9.90 3.97 4.40
N VAL A 189 10.42 4.12 5.62
CA VAL A 189 9.80 4.94 6.66
C VAL A 189 10.00 6.41 6.35
N CYS A 190 8.92 7.17 6.36
CA CYS A 190 8.97 8.63 6.30
C CYS A 190 8.93 9.26 7.69
N ALA A 191 8.04 8.74 8.55
CA ALA A 191 7.76 9.33 9.84
C ALA A 191 7.29 8.27 10.83
N ALA A 192 7.67 8.47 12.09
CA ALA A 192 7.11 7.79 13.25
C ALA A 192 6.51 8.84 14.18
N ALA A 193 5.28 8.61 14.62
CA ALA A 193 4.52 9.50 15.47
C ALA A 193 3.84 8.73 16.60
N SER A 194 3.56 9.40 17.71
CA SER A 194 2.78 8.82 18.80
C SER A 194 1.64 9.75 19.18
N TYR A 195 0.49 9.17 19.50
CA TYR A 195 -0.69 9.88 19.95
C TYR A 195 -1.21 9.25 21.23
N LEU A 196 -1.56 10.06 22.22
CA LEU A 196 -2.15 9.60 23.48
C LEU A 196 -3.67 9.50 23.32
N VAL A 197 -4.30 8.54 23.99
CA VAL A 197 -5.77 8.51 24.08
C VAL A 197 -6.25 9.81 24.74
N ALA A 198 -7.20 10.50 24.10
CA ALA A 198 -7.78 11.70 24.70
C ALA A 198 -8.48 11.33 26.02
N SER A 199 -8.06 11.96 27.13
CA SER A 199 -8.73 11.79 28.42
C SER A 199 -10.20 12.19 28.28
N ARG A 200 -11.11 11.29 28.72
CA ARG A 200 -12.55 11.55 28.76
C ARG A 200 -12.91 12.55 29.85
#